data_AF-E0WSL4-F1
#
_entry.id   AF-E0WSL4-F1
#
_cell.length_a   1.000
_cell.length_b   1.000
_cell.length_c   1.000
_cell.angle_alpha   90.00
_cell.angle_beta   90.00
_cell.angle_gamma   90.00
#
_symmetry.space_group_name_H-M   'P 1'
#
loop_
_entity.id
_entity.type
_entity.pdbx_description
1 polymer ?
#
loop_
_entity_poly.entity_id
_entity_poly.type
_entity_poly.pdbx_seq_one_letter_code
_entity_poly.pdbx_strand_id
1 'polypeptide(L)' 'MPKENLPIVAGIIVTTDAIDRFNLNAIHKASGEGEHKRPSKWLATAQSQELIRLMRYKLI' A
#
# COMPACT_ATOMS: atom_id res chain seq x y z
N MET A 1 -15.99 -10.70 -10.83
CA MET A 1 -16.25 -11.39 -9.55
C MET A 1 -15.79 -10.49 -8.43
N PRO A 2 -16.57 -10.23 -7.37
CA PRO A 2 -16.06 -9.54 -6.19
C PRO A 2 -14.91 -10.37 -5.58
N LYS A 3 -13.79 -9.73 -5.26
CA LYS A 3 -12.68 -10.40 -4.58
C LYS A 3 -13.10 -10.74 -3.16
N GLU A 4 -13.24 -12.02 -2.87
CA GLU A 4 -13.39 -12.51 -1.51
C GLU A 4 -12.04 -12.31 -0.78
N ASN A 5 -12.08 -11.75 0.43
CA ASN A 5 -10.92 -11.42 1.29
C ASN A 5 -10.04 -10.24 0.85
N LEU A 6 -10.63 -9.06 0.72
CA LEU A 6 -9.87 -7.81 0.67
C LEU A 6 -9.14 -7.55 2.00
N PRO A 7 -7.90 -7.02 1.96
CA PRO A 7 -7.15 -6.74 3.19
C PRO A 7 -7.81 -5.60 3.99
N ILE A 8 -7.80 -5.76 5.30
CA ILE A 8 -8.26 -4.75 6.26
C ILE A 8 -7.04 -4.20 6.99
N VAL A 9 -6.80 -2.89 6.88
CA VAL A 9 -5.68 -2.20 7.53
C VAL A 9 -6.25 -1.14 8.45
N ALA A 10 -5.97 -1.23 9.75
CA ALA A 10 -6.50 -0.29 10.75
C ALA A 10 -8.03 -0.09 10.66
N GLY A 11 -8.79 -1.15 10.40
CA GLY A 11 -10.24 -1.11 10.23
C GLY A 11 -10.73 -0.60 8.87
N ILE A 12 -9.83 -0.30 7.93
CA ILE A 12 -10.16 0.18 6.58
C ILE A 12 -9.96 -0.95 5.57
N ILE A 13 -11.01 -1.25 4.80
CA ILE A 13 -10.96 -2.19 3.69
C ILE A 13 -10.18 -1.54 2.53
N VAL A 14 -9.10 -2.19 2.10
CA VAL A 14 -8.30 -1.75 0.94
C VAL A 14 -8.82 -2.43 -0.31
N THR A 15 -9.62 -1.70 -1.09
CA THR A 15 -10.21 -2.19 -2.33
C THR A 15 -9.18 -2.29 -3.46
N THR A 16 -9.52 -3.05 -4.51
CA THR A 16 -8.75 -3.09 -5.76
C THR A 16 -9.57 -2.53 -6.92
N ASP A 17 -8.90 -2.05 -7.97
CA ASP A 17 -9.54 -1.68 -9.23
C ASP A 17 -9.81 -2.88 -10.15
N ALA A 18 -10.32 -2.61 -11.35
CA ALA A 18 -10.68 -3.63 -12.34
C ALA A 18 -9.50 -4.45 -12.87
N ILE A 19 -8.26 -4.01 -12.63
CA ILE A 19 -7.04 -4.74 -12.99
C ILE A 19 -6.24 -5.15 -11.75
N ASP A 20 -6.94 -5.33 -10.62
CA ASP A 20 -6.41 -5.90 -9.38
C ASP A 20 -5.33 -5.07 -8.66
N ARG A 21 -5.25 -3.76 -8.92
CA ARG A 21 -4.34 -2.85 -8.20
C ARG A 21 -4.99 -2.32 -6.93
N PHE A 22 -4.25 -2.29 -5.83
CA PHE A 22 -4.74 -1.78 -4.54
C PHE A 22 -4.97 -0.26 -4.55
N ASN A 23 -6.03 0.16 -3.88
CA ASN A 23 -6.40 1.56 -3.72
C ASN A 23 -5.49 2.25 -2.69
N LEU A 24 -4.58 3.08 -3.18
CA LEU A 24 -3.63 3.84 -2.35
C LEU A 24 -4.30 4.86 -1.42
N ASN A 25 -5.48 5.38 -1.78
CA ASN A 25 -6.22 6.30 -0.92
C ASN A 25 -6.78 5.60 0.32
N ALA A 26 -7.20 4.33 0.19
CA ALA A 26 -7.64 3.53 1.33
C ALA A 26 -6.48 3.31 2.33
N ILE A 27 -5.28 3.06 1.82
CA ILE A 27 -4.06 2.89 2.63
C ILE A 27 -3.63 4.22 3.29
N HIS A 28 -3.71 5.35 2.57
CA HIS A 28 -3.42 6.67 3.15
C HIS A 28 -4.38 7.02 4.27
N LYS A 29 -5.68 6.74 4.08
CA LYS A 29 -6.70 6.89 5.13
C LYS A 29 -6.39 6.00 6.34
N ALA A 30 -6.00 4.74 6.10
CA ALA A 30 -5.66 3.79 7.16
C ALA A 30 -4.44 4.24 7.98
N SER A 31 -3.56 5.02 7.36
CA SER A 31 -2.38 5.59 8.01
C SER A 31 -2.70 6.81 8.89
N GLY A 32 -3.97 7.21 9.00
CA GLY A 32 -4.41 8.40 9.75
C GLY A 32 -4.17 9.71 9.00
N GLU A 33 -4.08 9.65 7.66
CA GLU A 33 -3.99 10.81 6.77
C GLU A 33 -2.79 11.74 7.08
N GLY A 34 -2.66 12.85 6.35
CA GLY A 34 -1.59 13.83 6.52
C GLY A 34 -0.56 13.86 5.40
N GLU A 35 0.02 15.03 5.16
CA GLU A 35 0.85 15.30 3.97
C GLU A 35 2.14 14.47 3.95
N HIS A 36 2.75 14.22 5.11
CA HIS A 36 3.93 13.37 5.23
C HIS A 36 3.62 11.87 5.03
N LYS A 37 2.34 11.48 5.08
CA LYS A 37 1.86 10.10 4.88
C LYS A 37 1.25 9.85 3.51
N ARG A 38 1.24 10.84 2.60
CA ARG A 38 0.65 10.68 1.26
C ARG A 38 1.41 9.61 0.45
N PRO A 39 0.73 8.85 -0.44
CA PRO A 39 1.36 7.77 -1.19
C PRO A 39 2.62 8.18 -1.98
N SER A 40 2.64 9.39 -2.54
CA SER A 40 3.79 9.92 -3.27
C SER A 40 5.05 10.13 -2.42
N LYS A 41 4.94 10.09 -1.08
CA LYS A 41 6.08 10.20 -0.15
C LYS A 41 6.60 8.86 0.33
N TRP A 42 5.86 7.76 0.18
CA TRP A 42 6.28 6.45 0.71
C TRP A 42 7.60 6.00 0.10
N LEU A 43 7.76 6.12 -1.22
CA LEU A 43 8.99 5.78 -1.92
C LEU A 43 10.18 6.66 -1.51
N ALA A 44 9.97 7.83 -0.90
CA ALA A 44 11.09 8.65 -0.44
C ALA A 44 11.69 8.16 0.90
N THR A 45 10.98 7.28 1.63
CA THR A 45 11.45 6.79 2.93
C THR A 45 12.56 5.74 2.77
N ALA A 46 13.59 5.81 3.61
CA ALA A 46 14.67 4.82 3.64
C ALA A 46 14.14 3.39 3.86
N GLN A 47 13.12 3.25 4.71
CA GLN A 47 12.46 1.98 4.99
C GLN A 47 11.81 1.38 3.74
N SER A 48 11.09 2.19 2.95
CA SER A 48 10.44 1.69 1.73
C SER A 48 11.46 1.33 0.65
N GLN A 49 12.52 2.13 0.51
CA GLN A 49 13.61 1.84 -0.43
C GLN A 49 14.34 0.54 -0.07
N GLU A 50 14.64 0.35 1.21
CA GLU A 50 15.25 -0.88 1.72
C GLU A 50 14.35 -2.09 1.53
N LEU A 51 13.05 -1.95 1.80
CA LEU A 51 12.08 -3.02 1.59
C LEU A 51 11.99 -3.42 0.11
N ILE A 52 11.92 -2.45 -0.81
CA ILE A 52 11.93 -2.71 -2.26
C ILE A 52 13.21 -3.43 -2.67
N ARG A 53 14.35 -2.97 -2.16
CA ARG A 53 15.65 -3.61 -2.39
C ARG A 53 15.62 -5.08 -1.96
N LEU A 54 15.19 -5.36 -0.72
CA LEU A 54 15.08 -6.73 -0.19
C LEU A 54 14.13 -7.61 -0.99
N MET A 55 12.98 -7.07 -1.42
CA MET A 55 12.02 -7.81 -2.24
C MET A 55 12.60 -8.19 -3.61
N ARG A 56 13.38 -7.30 -4.23
CA ARG A 56 14.06 -7.59 -5.51
C ARG A 56 15.10 -8.70 -5.36
N TYR A 57 15.86 -8.72 -4.26
CA TYR A 57 16.84 -9.77 -4.00
C TYR A 57 16.21 -11.13 -3.67
N LYS A 58 15.02 -11.16 -3.05
CA LYS A 58 14.28 -12.40 -2.76
C LYS A 58 13.65 -13.06 -3.99
N LEU A 59 13.61 -12.38 -5.13
CA LEU A 59 13.04 -12.86 -6.39
C LEU A 59 14.11 -13.45 -7.34
N ILE A 60 15.34 -13.63 -6.86
CA ILE A 60 16.48 -14.29 -7.53
C ILE A 60 16.88 -15.49 -6.67
#